data_AF-A0A0F8C9S0-F1
#
_entry.id   AF-A0A0F8C9S0-F1
#
_cell.length_a   1.000
_cell.length_b   1.000
_cell.length_c   1.000
_cell.angle_alpha   90.00
_cell.angle_beta   90.00
_cell.angle_gamma   90.00
#
_symmetry.space_group_name_H-M   'P 1'
#
loop_
_entity.id
_entity.type
_entity.pdbx_description
1 polymer ?
#
loop_
_entity_poly.entity_id
_entity_poly.type
_entity_poly.pdbx_seq_one_letter_code
_entity_poly.pdbx_strand_id
1 'polypeptide(L)'
;MKKYIAVSLAALAVLIAVAAGTASAADNSSRISICNVVGTSYECDSWSDEQYPVIDLFGDEYVPLFSNNDDVWDVHVNKLAKLVLDSNETHTLKPGENVDLGHGYVLKVKQINIDDVEVWLELTRNGQYITDQIVSVSTDDNKTWTVNLDNVQGENNVVVMKVYVNNIFVGAEDCIVRIDGIWLIDYANAITLNVGDKFGGFTLEKIVRGVDASNLGSLVFENTTESTTESSAICSVVGTNYECNNWSNEQYPVIDLFGEEYVPLFSTNGNIWDSHVNKLASLVLDSNETNTLKPGENVDLGNGYALEVREIDIDSEKVWLELTRGGQHVANKTVSIDTDENQTWTITLDNVQGENNVVVMKVHVKQLFVGAEISIVQIDGIWLIDYANARTLNIGDKFGEFTLEQILSGVDESNLGGLVFKNASVADNASVADNASVADFSASPSPEKGLVKFTDKSTVSPISWYRNFWRSITMKNK
;
A
#
# COMPACT_ATOMS: atom_id res chain seq x y z
N MET A 1 53.86 -1.50 45.18
CA MET A 1 52.78 -2.50 45.26
C MET A 1 51.48 -1.80 45.65
N LYS A 2 50.56 -1.61 44.69
CA LYS A 2 49.10 -1.52 44.90
C LYS A 2 48.48 -1.78 43.53
N LYS A 3 47.73 -2.87 43.44
CA LYS A 3 47.18 -3.45 42.21
C LYS A 3 45.90 -2.72 41.82
N TYR A 4 45.79 -2.36 40.54
CA TYR A 4 44.51 -2.00 39.91
C TYR A 4 43.75 -3.30 39.62
N ILE A 5 42.47 -3.35 40.03
CA ILE A 5 41.53 -4.40 39.65
C ILE A 5 40.56 -3.77 38.66
N ALA A 6 40.65 -4.20 37.41
CA ALA A 6 39.64 -3.97 36.39
C ALA A 6 38.44 -4.88 36.69
N VAL A 7 37.24 -4.30 36.71
CA VAL A 7 35.98 -5.06 36.75
C VAL A 7 35.46 -5.09 35.32
N SER A 8 35.56 -6.26 34.70
CA SER A 8 34.96 -6.59 33.40
C SER A 8 33.50 -6.95 33.63
N LEU A 9 32.58 -6.20 33.03
CA LEU A 9 31.15 -6.49 33.03
C LEU A 9 30.89 -7.57 31.96
N ALA A 10 30.66 -8.82 32.38
CA ALA A 10 30.27 -9.90 31.48
C ALA A 10 28.75 -9.98 31.41
N ALA A 11 28.18 -9.75 30.23
CA ALA A 11 26.76 -9.94 29.94
C ALA A 11 26.41 -11.44 30.02
N LEU A 12 25.41 -11.75 30.83
CA LEU A 12 24.86 -13.09 31.01
C LEU A 12 23.77 -13.32 29.95
N ALA A 13 24.10 -14.01 28.86
CA ALA A 13 23.12 -14.49 27.90
C ALA A 13 22.29 -15.63 28.52
N VAL A 14 21.00 -15.40 28.73
CA VAL A 14 20.05 -16.44 29.12
C VAL A 14 19.57 -17.14 27.84
N LEU A 15 20.13 -18.32 27.56
CA LEU A 15 19.54 -19.24 26.59
C LEU A 15 18.28 -19.85 27.19
N ILE A 16 17.11 -19.56 26.61
CA ILE A 16 15.91 -20.35 26.87
C ILE A 16 15.99 -21.61 26.00
N ALA A 17 16.31 -22.73 26.66
CA ALA A 17 16.15 -24.06 26.09
C ALA A 17 14.66 -24.43 26.08
N VAL A 18 14.04 -24.49 24.91
CA VAL A 18 12.73 -25.14 24.76
C VAL A 18 12.97 -26.65 24.72
N ALA A 19 12.44 -27.34 25.74
CA ALA A 19 12.55 -28.79 25.86
C ALA A 19 11.80 -29.50 24.71
N ALA A 20 12.51 -30.41 24.04
CA ALA A 20 11.97 -31.29 23.02
C ALA A 20 10.91 -32.24 23.61
N GLY A 21 9.64 -31.96 23.31
CA GLY A 21 8.62 -32.99 23.22
C GLY A 21 8.69 -33.59 21.82
N THR A 22 9.03 -34.88 21.72
CA THR A 22 9.13 -35.60 20.45
C THR A 22 7.74 -35.78 19.83
N ALA A 23 7.36 -34.85 18.96
CA ALA A 23 6.45 -35.07 17.86
C ALA A 23 7.14 -34.51 16.60
N SER A 24 7.27 -35.37 15.59
CA SER A 24 7.85 -35.08 14.29
C SER A 24 7.36 -33.75 13.70
N ALA A 25 8.14 -32.69 13.82
CA ALA A 25 7.91 -31.38 13.22
C ALA A 25 9.11 -31.04 12.34
N ALA A 26 9.25 -31.76 11.22
CA ALA A 26 10.22 -31.46 10.19
C ALA A 26 9.48 -31.40 8.85
N ASP A 27 8.58 -30.42 8.71
CA ASP A 27 8.09 -29.94 7.39
C ASP A 27 7.33 -28.59 7.40
N ASN A 28 7.23 -27.86 8.53
CA ASN A 28 6.28 -26.73 8.64
C ASN A 28 6.90 -25.32 8.56
N SER A 29 8.19 -25.17 8.25
CA SER A 29 8.86 -23.84 8.27
C SER A 29 8.91 -23.14 6.92
N SER A 30 8.48 -23.77 5.82
CA SER A 30 8.56 -23.26 4.43
C SER A 30 7.26 -22.62 3.92
N ARG A 31 6.21 -22.59 4.75
CA ARG A 31 4.89 -22.02 4.43
C ARG A 31 4.57 -20.76 5.23
N ILE A 32 5.46 -20.35 6.13
CA ILE A 32 5.23 -19.33 7.13
C ILE A 32 6.00 -18.06 6.77
N SER A 33 5.30 -16.94 6.61
CA SER A 33 5.87 -15.60 6.44
C SER A 33 5.74 -14.80 7.72
N ILE A 34 6.81 -14.12 8.14
CA ILE A 34 6.83 -13.35 9.39
C ILE A 34 7.06 -11.88 9.07
N CYS A 35 6.01 -11.09 9.19
CA CYS A 35 6.06 -9.63 9.09
C CYS A 35 6.40 -9.05 10.46
N ASN A 36 7.60 -8.49 10.61
CA ASN A 36 8.05 -7.92 11.88
C ASN A 36 7.73 -6.43 11.95
N VAL A 37 7.32 -5.98 13.14
CA VAL A 37 7.25 -4.56 13.43
C VAL A 37 8.65 -4.04 13.73
N VAL A 38 9.01 -2.92 13.12
CA VAL A 38 10.28 -2.22 13.33
C VAL A 38 10.02 -0.78 13.74
N GLY A 39 10.96 -0.19 14.49
CA GLY A 39 10.92 1.22 14.84
C GLY A 39 11.51 2.06 13.71
N THR A 40 10.75 3.05 13.25
CA THR A 40 11.15 4.01 12.21
C THR A 40 11.30 5.39 12.82
N SER A 41 12.37 6.09 12.45
CA SER A 41 12.61 7.46 12.94
C SER A 41 11.69 8.43 12.21
N TYR A 42 11.16 9.42 12.92
CA TYR A 42 10.41 10.50 12.29
C TYR A 42 11.32 11.36 11.40
N GLU A 43 10.77 11.91 10.31
CA GLU A 43 11.48 12.86 9.45
C GLU A 43 11.76 14.19 10.15
N CYS A 44 10.91 14.60 11.11
CA CYS A 44 11.13 15.83 11.87
C CYS A 44 12.33 15.72 12.81
N ASP A 45 13.36 16.53 12.57
CA ASP A 45 14.58 16.60 13.38
C ASP A 45 14.33 16.82 14.88
N SER A 46 13.22 17.48 15.25
CA SER A 46 12.88 17.73 16.66
C SER A 46 12.37 16.47 17.39
N TRP A 47 12.08 15.39 16.67
CA TRP A 47 11.69 14.09 17.19
C TRP A 47 12.77 13.03 16.94
N SER A 48 14.04 13.42 16.76
CA SER A 48 15.14 12.51 16.38
C SER A 48 15.40 11.37 17.38
N ASP A 49 15.00 11.55 18.64
CA ASP A 49 15.14 10.56 19.70
C ASP A 49 13.90 9.66 19.84
N GLU A 50 12.87 9.88 19.02
CA GLU A 50 11.63 9.13 19.00
C GLU A 50 11.51 8.26 17.74
N GLN A 51 10.71 7.20 17.84
CA GLN A 51 10.38 6.34 16.72
C GLN A 51 8.89 6.02 16.71
N TYR A 52 8.35 5.68 15.53
CA TYR A 52 7.02 5.11 15.37
C TYR A 52 7.12 3.68 14.80
N PRO A 53 6.18 2.78 15.12
CA PRO A 53 6.19 1.42 14.61
C PRO A 53 5.79 1.38 13.14
N VAL A 54 6.49 0.56 12.35
CA VAL A 54 6.14 0.24 10.96
C VAL A 54 6.15 -1.27 10.78
N ILE A 55 5.19 -1.78 10.01
CA ILE A 55 5.17 -3.17 9.55
C ILE A 55 4.99 -3.19 8.03
N ASP A 56 5.88 -3.90 7.36
CA ASP A 56 5.75 -4.22 5.95
C ASP A 56 4.88 -5.49 5.83
N LEU A 57 3.72 -5.35 5.20
CA LEU A 57 2.87 -6.45 4.79
C LEU A 57 3.02 -6.67 3.29
N PHE A 58 4.00 -7.50 2.93
CA PHE A 58 4.21 -7.97 1.56
C PHE A 58 4.50 -6.84 0.55
N GLY A 59 5.21 -5.80 0.97
CA GLY A 59 5.62 -4.67 0.14
C GLY A 59 4.81 -3.39 0.38
N ASP A 60 3.75 -3.46 1.20
CA ASP A 60 2.94 -2.32 1.61
C ASP A 60 3.20 -2.00 3.09
N GLU A 61 3.56 -0.74 3.37
CA GLU A 61 3.90 -0.28 4.71
C GLU A 61 2.66 0.21 5.48
N TYR A 62 2.55 -0.27 6.70
CA TYR A 62 1.51 0.12 7.65
C TYR A 62 2.13 0.56 8.97
N VAL A 63 1.41 1.40 9.70
CA VAL A 63 1.71 1.78 11.07
C VAL A 63 0.78 1.00 11.99
N PRO A 64 1.30 0.06 12.81
CA PRO A 64 0.54 -0.51 13.92
C PRO A 64 0.08 0.57 14.88
N LEU A 65 -1.17 0.51 15.33
CA LEU A 65 -1.70 1.50 16.28
C LEU A 65 -0.95 1.43 17.61
N PHE A 66 -0.59 2.58 18.15
CA PHE A 66 0.16 2.72 19.40
C PHE A 66 -0.32 3.92 20.20
N SER A 67 -0.04 3.94 21.50
CA SER A 67 -0.37 5.05 22.40
C SER A 67 0.89 5.81 22.83
N ASN A 68 0.71 7.05 23.32
CA ASN A 68 1.82 7.91 23.74
C ASN A 68 2.42 7.55 25.12
N ASN A 69 1.75 6.70 25.90
CA ASN A 69 2.14 6.35 27.27
C ASN A 69 2.70 4.93 27.41
N ASP A 70 2.74 4.21 26.29
CA ASP A 70 3.15 2.83 26.23
C ASP A 70 4.59 2.79 25.71
N ASP A 71 5.40 1.88 26.25
CA ASP A 71 6.72 1.67 25.69
C ASP A 71 6.60 1.34 24.19
N VAL A 72 7.58 1.72 23.36
CA VAL A 72 7.49 1.61 21.88
C VAL A 72 7.18 0.19 21.36
N TRP A 73 7.32 -0.83 22.23
CA TRP A 73 7.03 -2.24 21.96
C TRP A 73 5.62 -2.71 22.34
N ASP A 74 4.85 -1.93 23.08
CA ASP A 74 3.45 -2.24 23.41
C ASP A 74 2.51 -1.62 22.37
N VAL A 75 2.67 -2.10 21.14
CA VAL A 75 1.88 -1.69 19.98
C VAL A 75 0.80 -2.72 19.67
N HIS A 76 -0.31 -2.27 19.09
CA HIS A 76 -1.35 -3.16 18.59
C HIS A 76 -0.96 -3.69 17.20
N VAL A 77 -0.04 -4.66 17.18
CA VAL A 77 0.57 -5.26 15.97
C VAL A 77 -0.43 -5.62 14.86
N ASN A 78 -1.66 -6.00 15.22
CA ASN A 78 -2.70 -6.43 14.28
C ASN A 78 -3.73 -5.35 13.94
N LYS A 79 -3.58 -4.11 14.44
CA LYS A 79 -4.42 -2.97 14.12
C LYS A 79 -3.58 -1.96 13.38
N LEU A 80 -3.90 -1.70 12.12
CA LEU A 80 -2.99 -1.10 11.16
C LEU A 80 -3.63 0.10 10.49
N ALA A 81 -2.88 1.17 10.30
CA ALA A 81 -3.26 2.33 9.49
C ALA A 81 -2.19 2.63 8.45
N LYS A 82 -2.57 3.21 7.31
CA LYS A 82 -1.58 3.72 6.34
C LYS A 82 -0.97 5.03 6.84
N LEU A 83 0.32 5.22 6.59
CA LEU A 83 0.99 6.51 6.80
C LEU A 83 0.50 7.49 5.74
N VAL A 84 -0.01 8.64 6.16
CA VAL A 84 -0.44 9.71 5.25
C VAL A 84 0.70 10.69 5.00
N LEU A 85 1.41 11.06 6.07
CA LEU A 85 2.46 12.06 6.02
C LEU A 85 3.49 11.78 7.12
N ASP A 86 4.77 11.84 6.77
CA ASP A 86 5.89 12.06 7.70
C ASP A 86 6.81 13.08 7.03
N SER A 87 6.85 14.30 7.55
CA SER A 87 7.50 15.43 6.87
C SER A 87 8.14 16.39 7.85
N ASN A 88 9.30 16.92 7.46
CA ASN A 88 10.00 18.03 8.09
C ASN A 88 9.89 19.34 7.29
N GLU A 89 8.97 19.40 6.33
CA GLU A 89 8.73 20.61 5.54
C GLU A 89 8.27 21.77 6.45
N THR A 90 8.83 22.95 6.20
CA THR A 90 8.47 24.16 6.92
C THR A 90 7.22 24.81 6.34
N HIS A 91 6.15 24.85 7.13
CA HIS A 91 4.95 25.63 6.84
C HIS A 91 4.92 26.92 7.65
N THR A 92 4.59 28.04 7.00
CA THR A 92 4.40 29.34 7.64
C THR A 92 2.97 29.80 7.41
N LEU A 93 2.20 29.95 8.50
CA LEU A 93 0.76 30.17 8.43
C LEU A 93 0.31 31.37 9.25
N LYS A 94 -0.66 32.13 8.74
CA LYS A 94 -1.38 33.19 9.45
C LYS A 94 -2.66 32.65 10.10
N PRO A 95 -3.27 33.38 11.05
CA PRO A 95 -4.59 33.06 11.56
C PRO A 95 -5.62 32.95 10.41
N GLY A 96 -6.35 31.83 10.37
CA GLY A 96 -7.33 31.49 9.34
C GLY A 96 -6.79 30.64 8.20
N GLU A 97 -5.47 30.59 8.00
CA GLU A 97 -4.83 29.75 6.98
C GLU A 97 -4.75 28.28 7.43
N ASN A 98 -4.56 27.40 6.45
CA ASN A 98 -4.53 25.96 6.65
C ASN A 98 -3.54 25.29 5.70
N VAL A 99 -3.17 24.05 6.04
CA VAL A 99 -2.36 23.14 5.21
C VAL A 99 -3.18 21.89 4.97
N ASP A 100 -3.29 21.50 3.70
CA ASP A 100 -3.79 20.20 3.30
C ASP A 100 -2.71 19.14 3.56
N LEU A 101 -3.06 18.15 4.38
CA LEU A 101 -2.17 17.06 4.78
C LEU A 101 -2.36 15.81 3.90
N GLY A 102 -3.30 15.85 2.95
CA GLY A 102 -3.68 14.71 2.11
C GLY A 102 -4.79 13.84 2.73
N HIS A 103 -5.41 12.98 1.91
CA HIS A 103 -6.51 12.07 2.31
C HIS A 103 -7.69 12.77 3.01
N GLY A 104 -7.89 14.04 2.66
CA GLY A 104 -8.93 14.92 3.20
C GLY A 104 -8.61 15.53 4.57
N TYR A 105 -7.44 15.27 5.15
CA TYR A 105 -7.01 15.86 6.41
C TYR A 105 -6.49 17.28 6.22
N VAL A 106 -6.92 18.21 7.07
CA VAL A 106 -6.51 19.62 7.01
C VAL A 106 -6.15 20.12 8.39
N LEU A 107 -4.98 20.74 8.52
CA LEU A 107 -4.52 21.44 9.72
C LEU A 107 -4.73 22.94 9.55
N LYS A 108 -5.49 23.55 10.46
CA LYS A 108 -5.83 24.97 10.41
C LYS A 108 -5.30 25.73 11.61
N VAL A 109 -4.78 26.93 11.37
CA VAL A 109 -4.47 27.90 12.43
C VAL A 109 -5.72 28.71 12.72
N LYS A 110 -6.36 28.50 13.88
CA LYS A 110 -7.54 29.27 14.29
C LYS A 110 -7.15 30.65 14.75
N GLN A 111 -6.17 30.73 15.65
CA GLN A 111 -5.77 31.96 16.29
C GLN A 111 -4.33 31.86 16.80
N ILE A 112 -3.68 33.02 16.92
CA ILE A 112 -2.39 33.17 17.59
C ILE A 112 -2.58 34.13 18.76
N ASN A 113 -2.12 33.73 19.94
CA ASN A 113 -2.02 34.58 21.12
C ASN A 113 -0.57 35.05 21.27
N ILE A 114 -0.35 36.35 21.09
CA ILE A 114 0.98 36.95 21.09
C ILE A 114 1.52 37.06 22.52
N ASP A 115 0.66 37.39 23.48
CA ASP A 115 1.07 37.68 24.86
C ASP A 115 1.59 36.42 25.56
N ASP A 116 0.90 35.30 25.33
CA ASP A 116 1.25 33.98 25.91
C ASP A 116 2.12 33.13 24.98
N VAL A 117 2.37 33.62 23.74
CA VAL A 117 3.13 32.93 22.69
C VAL A 117 2.54 31.54 22.41
N GLU A 118 1.25 31.50 22.09
CA GLU A 118 0.48 30.29 21.85
C GLU A 118 -0.21 30.31 20.49
N VAL A 119 -0.40 29.13 19.90
CA VAL A 119 -1.18 28.94 18.68
C VAL A 119 -2.32 27.97 18.93
N TRP A 120 -3.52 28.30 18.46
CA TRP A 120 -4.66 27.40 18.46
C TRP A 120 -4.77 26.70 17.10
N LEU A 121 -4.50 25.41 17.09
CA LEU A 121 -4.55 24.55 15.91
C LEU A 121 -5.80 23.67 15.92
N GLU A 122 -6.35 23.40 14.74
CA GLU A 122 -7.52 22.52 14.54
C GLU A 122 -7.24 21.52 13.43
N LEU A 123 -7.54 20.26 13.71
CA LEU A 123 -7.49 19.16 12.75
C LEU A 123 -8.91 18.86 12.28
N THR A 124 -9.09 18.82 10.97
CA THR A 124 -10.34 18.41 10.33
C THR A 124 -10.08 17.33 9.29
N ARG A 125 -11.11 16.55 8.96
CA ARG A 125 -11.09 15.63 7.81
C ARG A 125 -12.37 15.78 7.00
N ASN A 126 -12.25 15.95 5.69
CA ASN A 126 -13.39 16.13 4.79
C ASN A 126 -14.34 17.25 5.25
N GLY A 127 -13.77 18.34 5.78
CA GLY A 127 -14.50 19.46 6.37
C GLY A 127 -15.18 19.18 7.72
N GLN A 128 -15.07 17.97 8.27
CA GLN A 128 -15.58 17.62 9.59
C GLN A 128 -14.52 17.83 10.67
N TYR A 129 -14.94 18.43 11.78
CA TYR A 129 -14.10 18.66 12.95
C TYR A 129 -13.67 17.33 13.60
N ILE A 130 -12.38 17.18 13.88
CA ILE A 130 -11.82 16.06 14.66
C ILE A 130 -11.46 16.54 16.07
N THR A 131 -10.50 17.47 16.18
CA THR A 131 -9.99 17.97 17.46
C THR A 131 -9.28 19.32 17.27
N ASP A 132 -9.06 20.03 18.36
CA ASP A 132 -8.24 21.24 18.41
C ASP A 132 -7.41 21.33 19.70
N GLN A 133 -6.29 22.06 19.66
CA GLN A 133 -5.43 22.27 20.81
C GLN A 133 -4.71 23.61 20.75
N ILE A 134 -4.52 24.22 21.92
CA ILE A 134 -3.64 25.37 22.10
C ILE A 134 -2.24 24.84 22.41
N VAL A 135 -1.26 25.24 21.61
CA VAL A 135 0.15 24.85 21.73
C VAL A 135 0.95 26.07 22.15
N SER A 136 1.63 25.99 23.29
CA SER A 136 2.55 27.05 23.73
C SER A 136 3.94 26.80 23.15
N VAL A 137 4.52 27.81 22.51
CA VAL A 137 5.90 27.74 21.99
C VAL A 137 6.90 28.46 22.88
N SER A 138 6.48 28.83 24.09
CA SER A 138 7.29 29.56 25.07
C SER A 138 8.47 28.75 25.62
N THR A 139 8.38 27.42 25.60
CA THR A 139 9.41 26.48 26.07
C THR A 139 9.57 25.33 25.09
N ASP A 140 10.79 24.79 24.95
CA ASP A 140 11.07 23.73 23.99
C ASP A 140 10.30 22.42 24.27
N ASP A 141 9.94 22.15 25.52
CA ASP A 141 9.25 20.91 25.93
C ASP A 141 7.77 20.82 25.50
N ASN A 142 7.15 21.94 25.08
CA ASN A 142 5.69 22.02 24.81
C ASN A 142 5.35 22.36 23.35
N LYS A 143 6.32 22.28 22.45
CA LYS A 143 6.17 22.66 21.04
C LYS A 143 5.49 21.60 20.18
N THR A 144 5.31 20.39 20.69
CA THR A 144 4.66 19.30 19.97
C THR A 144 3.21 19.13 20.40
N TRP A 145 2.30 19.19 19.43
CA TRP A 145 0.94 18.70 19.60
C TRP A 145 0.86 17.25 19.14
N THR A 146 0.64 16.32 20.08
CA THR A 146 0.29 14.93 19.78
C THR A 146 -1.21 14.76 19.89
N VAL A 147 -1.86 14.33 18.80
CA VAL A 147 -3.28 14.01 18.79
C VAL A 147 -3.47 12.55 19.16
N ASN A 148 -4.17 12.33 20.26
CA ASN A 148 -4.60 11.02 20.74
C ASN A 148 -6.11 10.91 20.58
N LEU A 149 -6.59 9.85 19.91
CA LEU A 149 -8.00 9.58 19.74
C LEU A 149 -8.43 8.29 20.42
N ASP A 150 -9.66 8.30 20.92
CA ASP A 150 -10.30 7.14 21.50
C ASP A 150 -11.16 6.38 20.49
N ASN A 151 -11.36 5.08 20.76
CA ASN A 151 -12.14 4.15 19.94
C ASN A 151 -11.64 3.99 18.49
N VAL A 152 -10.34 4.18 18.22
CA VAL A 152 -9.75 3.86 16.91
C VAL A 152 -9.56 2.36 16.84
N GLN A 153 -10.35 1.67 16.01
CA GLN A 153 -10.40 0.20 15.98
C GLN A 153 -10.64 -0.43 17.37
N GLY A 154 -11.35 0.28 18.26
CA GLY A 154 -11.62 -0.17 19.63
C GLY A 154 -10.45 0.02 20.62
N GLU A 155 -9.36 0.66 20.22
CA GLU A 155 -8.29 1.10 21.13
C GLU A 155 -8.48 2.56 21.52
N ASN A 156 -7.98 2.92 22.71
CA ASN A 156 -8.05 4.27 23.25
C ASN A 156 -6.67 4.91 23.25
N ASN A 157 -6.64 6.24 23.34
CA ASN A 157 -5.39 7.01 23.40
C ASN A 157 -4.43 6.77 22.22
N VAL A 158 -4.96 6.39 21.05
CA VAL A 158 -4.17 6.08 19.86
C VAL A 158 -3.56 7.36 19.30
N VAL A 159 -2.23 7.38 19.12
CA VAL A 159 -1.52 8.50 18.49
C VAL A 159 -1.82 8.50 16.99
N VAL A 160 -2.51 9.53 16.50
CA VAL A 160 -2.92 9.62 15.10
C VAL A 160 -2.21 10.74 14.33
N MET A 161 -1.73 11.77 15.04
CA MET A 161 -1.01 12.89 14.43
C MET A 161 0.00 13.47 15.44
N LYS A 162 1.13 13.96 14.94
CA LYS A 162 2.04 14.85 15.65
C LYS A 162 2.28 16.12 14.82
N VAL A 163 2.31 17.28 15.46
CA VAL A 163 2.64 18.57 14.84
C VAL A 163 3.67 19.29 15.69
N TYR A 164 4.83 19.61 15.12
CA TYR A 164 5.86 20.39 15.79
C TYR A 164 5.78 21.85 15.39
N VAL A 165 5.44 22.69 16.37
CA VAL A 165 5.38 24.14 16.22
C VAL A 165 6.71 24.74 16.65
N ASN A 166 7.56 25.11 15.69
CA ASN A 166 8.89 25.65 15.99
C ASN A 166 8.80 27.01 16.69
N ASN A 167 8.09 27.96 16.08
CA ASN A 167 8.08 29.33 16.56
C ASN A 167 6.84 30.14 16.12
N ILE A 168 6.57 31.23 16.83
CA ILE A 168 5.61 32.26 16.44
C ILE A 168 6.38 33.56 16.20
N PHE A 169 6.22 34.14 15.02
CA PHE A 169 6.83 35.42 14.68
C PHE A 169 5.77 36.52 14.67
N VAL A 170 6.08 37.60 15.38
CA VAL A 170 5.23 38.79 15.48
C VAL A 170 5.85 39.89 14.62
N GLY A 171 5.20 40.19 13.50
CA GLY A 171 5.51 41.32 12.63
C GLY A 171 4.77 42.58 13.05
N ALA A 172 5.03 43.68 12.34
CA ALA A 172 4.38 44.97 12.61
C ALA A 172 2.87 44.97 12.30
N GLU A 173 2.44 44.14 11.36
CA GLU A 173 1.05 44.04 10.87
C GLU A 173 0.47 42.64 11.03
N ASP A 174 1.29 41.59 10.92
CA ASP A 174 0.86 40.20 10.93
C ASP A 174 1.63 39.36 11.95
N CYS A 175 0.98 38.31 12.43
CA CYS A 175 1.60 37.24 13.21
C CYS A 175 1.54 35.95 12.40
N ILE A 176 2.63 35.19 12.41
CA ILE A 176 2.72 33.90 11.72
C ILE A 176 3.19 32.82 12.69
N VAL A 177 2.75 31.60 12.45
CA VAL A 177 3.28 30.40 13.09
C VAL A 177 4.13 29.63 12.10
N ARG A 178 5.26 29.09 12.56
CA ARG A 178 6.14 28.21 11.81
C ARG A 178 6.01 26.78 12.34
N ILE A 179 5.62 25.86 11.47
CA ILE A 179 5.49 24.42 11.73
C ILE A 179 6.59 23.71 10.93
N ASP A 180 7.41 22.89 11.57
CA ASP A 180 8.57 22.23 10.94
C ASP A 180 8.50 20.70 11.00
N GLY A 181 7.35 20.15 11.40
CA GLY A 181 7.19 18.72 11.53
C GLY A 181 5.72 18.34 11.57
N ILE A 182 5.31 17.43 10.68
CA ILE A 182 3.97 16.84 10.70
C ILE A 182 4.10 15.34 10.43
N TRP A 183 3.53 14.54 11.32
CA TRP A 183 3.36 13.10 11.14
C TRP A 183 1.88 12.76 11.29
N LEU A 184 1.33 11.91 10.42
CA LEU A 184 -0.10 11.60 10.35
C LEU A 184 -0.34 10.20 9.78
N ILE A 185 -1.23 9.44 10.43
CA ILE A 185 -1.77 8.18 9.90
C ILE A 185 -3.25 8.32 9.52
N ASP A 186 -3.70 7.52 8.55
CA ASP A 186 -5.10 7.47 8.17
C ASP A 186 -5.92 6.61 9.15
N TYR A 187 -6.10 7.13 10.36
CA TYR A 187 -6.73 6.39 11.45
C TYR A 187 -8.17 5.95 11.15
N ALA A 188 -8.93 6.70 10.33
CA ALA A 188 -10.33 6.36 10.07
C ALA A 188 -10.48 5.23 9.04
N ASN A 189 -9.44 4.93 8.27
CA ASN A 189 -9.36 3.75 7.40
C ASN A 189 -8.49 2.65 8.01
N ALA A 190 -8.21 2.71 9.31
CA ALA A 190 -7.46 1.66 9.99
C ALA A 190 -8.22 0.33 9.92
N ILE A 191 -7.47 -0.78 9.85
CA ILE A 191 -7.98 -2.14 9.77
C ILE A 191 -7.55 -2.95 10.99
N THR A 192 -8.31 -4.00 11.32
CA THR A 192 -7.94 -4.99 12.33
C THR A 192 -7.85 -6.36 11.68
N LEU A 193 -6.70 -7.03 11.82
CA LEU A 193 -6.50 -8.41 11.37
C LEU A 193 -6.70 -9.38 12.53
N ASN A 194 -7.41 -10.47 12.28
CA ASN A 194 -7.67 -11.57 13.21
C ASN A 194 -7.06 -12.86 12.67
N VAL A 195 -6.72 -13.78 13.57
CA VAL A 195 -6.25 -15.11 13.16
C VAL A 195 -7.31 -15.80 12.29
N GLY A 196 -6.89 -16.28 11.12
CA GLY A 196 -7.74 -16.83 10.07
C GLY A 196 -8.10 -15.83 8.97
N ASP A 197 -7.88 -14.53 9.18
CA ASP A 197 -8.12 -13.52 8.14
C ASP A 197 -7.14 -13.72 6.99
N LYS A 198 -7.66 -13.51 5.77
CA LYS A 198 -6.84 -13.56 4.57
C LYS A 198 -6.32 -12.17 4.27
N PHE A 199 -5.01 -12.06 4.10
CA PHE A 199 -4.34 -10.88 3.60
C PHE A 199 -3.59 -11.31 2.34
N GLY A 200 -4.20 -10.99 1.20
CA GLY A 200 -3.80 -11.53 -0.09
C GLY A 200 -3.80 -13.04 -0.21
N GLY A 201 -2.64 -13.59 -0.59
CA GLY A 201 -2.42 -15.04 -0.73
C GLY A 201 -2.18 -15.78 0.59
N PHE A 202 -2.22 -15.08 1.73
CA PHE A 202 -1.85 -15.62 3.02
C PHE A 202 -3.00 -15.59 4.01
N THR A 203 -2.99 -16.56 4.93
CA THR A 203 -3.88 -16.61 6.08
C THR A 203 -3.10 -16.19 7.32
N LEU A 204 -3.60 -15.26 8.13
CA LEU A 204 -2.96 -14.90 9.38
C LEU A 204 -3.09 -16.05 10.37
N GLU A 205 -1.99 -16.72 10.72
CA GLU A 205 -2.01 -17.85 11.66
C GLU A 205 -1.77 -17.41 13.09
N LYS A 206 -0.96 -16.37 13.29
CA LYS A 206 -0.56 -15.97 14.64
C LYS A 206 -0.19 -14.50 14.72
N ILE A 207 -0.63 -13.88 15.81
CA ILE A 207 -0.23 -12.55 16.23
C ILE A 207 0.78 -12.70 17.37
N VAL A 208 1.97 -12.15 17.20
CA VAL A 208 3.04 -12.12 18.20
C VAL A 208 3.12 -10.71 18.75
N ARG A 209 2.88 -10.55 20.06
CA ARG A 209 3.00 -9.25 20.73
C ARG A 209 4.47 -8.90 20.96
N GLY A 210 4.77 -7.61 20.95
CA GLY A 210 6.08 -7.11 21.36
C GLY A 210 6.37 -7.41 22.83
N VAL A 211 7.66 -7.47 23.16
CA VAL A 211 8.14 -7.76 24.51
C VAL A 211 9.14 -6.73 25.02
N ASP A 212 9.91 -6.11 24.13
CA ASP A 212 10.88 -5.07 24.43
C ASP A 212 11.28 -4.32 23.14
N ALA A 213 12.12 -3.29 23.25
CA ALA A 213 12.56 -2.47 22.12
C ALA A 213 13.28 -3.23 20.99
N SER A 214 13.76 -4.46 21.25
CA SER A 214 14.37 -5.32 20.22
C SER A 214 13.35 -6.21 19.51
N ASN A 215 12.14 -6.31 20.02
CA ASN A 215 11.04 -7.09 19.47
C ASN A 215 9.71 -6.39 19.73
N LEU A 216 9.28 -5.59 18.74
CA LEU A 216 8.02 -4.84 18.75
C LEU A 216 6.81 -5.72 18.35
N GLY A 217 7.01 -7.01 18.11
CA GLY A 217 5.99 -7.96 17.70
C GLY A 217 6.01 -8.24 16.21
N SER A 218 5.17 -9.21 15.81
CA SER A 218 5.10 -9.70 14.43
C SER A 218 3.73 -10.27 14.09
N LEU A 219 3.38 -10.25 12.81
CA LEU A 219 2.30 -11.03 12.24
C LEU A 219 2.87 -12.23 11.50
N VAL A 220 2.28 -13.40 11.74
CA VAL A 220 2.73 -14.67 11.17
C VAL A 220 1.65 -15.20 10.26
N PHE A 221 1.97 -15.32 8.99
CA PHE A 221 1.08 -15.68 7.91
C PHE A 221 1.44 -17.06 7.36
N GLU A 222 0.45 -17.87 6.97
CA GLU A 222 0.64 -19.12 6.23
C GLU A 222 0.15 -18.99 4.80
N ASN A 223 0.97 -19.44 3.85
CA ASN A 223 0.60 -19.51 2.45
C ASN A 223 -0.39 -20.67 2.21
N THR A 224 -1.57 -20.34 1.69
CA THR A 224 -2.67 -21.32 1.48
C THR A 224 -2.56 -22.12 0.19
N THR A 225 -1.51 -21.97 -0.62
CA THR A 225 -1.35 -22.78 -1.84
C THR A 225 -0.80 -24.17 -1.53
N GLU A 226 -1.66 -25.19 -1.58
CA GLU A 226 -1.23 -26.59 -1.67
C GLU A 226 -0.45 -26.83 -2.98
N SER A 227 0.89 -26.87 -2.93
CA SER A 227 1.64 -27.72 -3.85
C SER A 227 3.10 -27.90 -3.44
N THR A 228 3.44 -29.16 -3.18
CA THR A 228 4.81 -29.66 -3.02
C THR A 228 5.53 -29.63 -4.37
N THR A 229 6.47 -28.70 -4.54
CA THR A 229 7.80 -28.80 -5.20
C THR A 229 8.24 -27.38 -5.59
N GLU A 230 9.35 -26.91 -5.01
CA GLU A 230 9.98 -25.60 -5.25
C GLU A 230 8.99 -24.42 -5.31
N SER A 231 8.53 -23.97 -4.14
CA SER A 231 7.46 -22.98 -3.92
C SER A 231 7.63 -21.69 -4.73
N SER A 232 7.18 -21.74 -5.98
CA SER A 232 7.09 -20.63 -6.92
C SER A 232 5.64 -20.16 -6.95
N ALA A 233 5.38 -18.93 -6.52
CA ALA A 233 4.09 -18.28 -6.67
C ALA A 233 3.99 -17.66 -8.05
N ILE A 234 2.85 -17.85 -8.73
CA ILE A 234 2.56 -17.22 -10.02
C ILE A 234 1.49 -16.17 -9.79
N CYS A 235 1.85 -14.91 -10.02
CA CYS A 235 0.93 -13.78 -10.04
C CYS A 235 0.55 -13.51 -11.49
N SER A 236 -0.70 -13.78 -11.86
CA SER A 236 -1.17 -13.62 -13.24
C SER A 236 -1.82 -12.26 -13.43
N VAL A 237 -1.59 -11.66 -14.59
CA VAL A 237 -2.32 -10.45 -15.01
C VAL A 237 -3.73 -10.86 -15.47
N VAL A 238 -4.73 -10.08 -15.07
CA VAL A 238 -6.13 -10.23 -15.47
C VAL A 238 -6.64 -8.92 -16.07
N GLY A 239 -7.64 -9.03 -16.95
CA GLY A 239 -8.32 -7.87 -17.52
C GLY A 239 -9.46 -7.43 -16.61
N THR A 240 -9.45 -6.16 -16.21
CA THR A 240 -10.45 -5.55 -15.32
C THR A 240 -11.25 -4.52 -16.10
N ASN A 241 -12.57 -4.57 -15.97
CA ASN A 241 -13.45 -3.57 -16.58
C ASN A 241 -13.34 -2.25 -15.83
N TYR A 242 -13.38 -1.14 -16.55
CA TYR A 242 -13.51 0.17 -15.92
C TYR A 242 -14.87 0.35 -15.24
N GLU A 243 -14.92 1.12 -14.15
CA GLU A 243 -16.17 1.47 -13.48
C GLU A 243 -17.06 2.40 -14.34
N CYS A 244 -16.46 3.22 -15.21
CA CYS A 244 -17.22 4.08 -16.12
C CYS A 244 -17.95 3.26 -17.19
N ASN A 245 -19.28 3.36 -17.19
CA ASN A 245 -20.15 2.62 -18.12
C ASN A 245 -19.86 2.90 -19.60
N ASN A 246 -19.34 4.08 -19.93
CA ASN A 246 -18.97 4.45 -21.31
C ASN A 246 -17.71 3.73 -21.82
N TRP A 247 -16.95 3.10 -20.92
CA TRP A 247 -15.78 2.27 -21.24
C TRP A 247 -16.06 0.79 -21.05
N SER A 248 -17.33 0.35 -21.03
CA SER A 248 -17.73 -1.03 -20.74
C SER A 248 -17.22 -2.08 -21.76
N ASN A 249 -16.74 -1.64 -22.92
CA ASN A 249 -16.12 -2.49 -23.93
C ASN A 249 -14.59 -2.54 -23.83
N GLU A 250 -14.00 -1.83 -22.85
CA GLU A 250 -12.57 -1.75 -22.63
C GLU A 250 -12.20 -2.36 -21.28
N GLN A 251 -10.96 -2.82 -21.17
CA GLN A 251 -10.38 -3.32 -19.93
C GLN A 251 -8.99 -2.72 -19.71
N TYR A 252 -8.54 -2.70 -18.46
CA TYR A 252 -7.17 -2.41 -18.09
C TYR A 252 -6.54 -3.62 -17.38
N PRO A 253 -5.22 -3.83 -17.50
CA PRO A 253 -4.56 -4.96 -16.85
C PRO A 253 -4.44 -4.69 -15.34
N VAL A 254 -4.69 -5.73 -14.54
CA VAL A 254 -4.45 -5.73 -13.09
C VAL A 254 -3.65 -6.98 -12.74
N ILE A 255 -2.70 -6.82 -11.83
CA ILE A 255 -1.97 -7.93 -11.23
C ILE A 255 -2.09 -7.83 -9.71
N ASP A 256 -2.57 -8.91 -9.10
CA ASP A 256 -2.52 -9.10 -7.65
C ASP A 256 -1.14 -9.62 -7.29
N LEU A 257 -0.37 -8.81 -6.57
CA LEU A 257 0.87 -9.22 -5.94
C LEU A 257 0.61 -9.43 -4.46
N PHE A 258 0.25 -10.67 -4.12
CA PHE A 258 0.15 -11.11 -2.74
C PHE A 258 -0.90 -10.35 -1.91
N GLY A 259 -2.00 -9.95 -2.55
CA GLY A 259 -3.16 -9.26 -1.98
C GLY A 259 -3.31 -7.81 -2.35
N GLU A 260 -2.28 -7.25 -2.99
CA GLU A 260 -2.21 -5.85 -3.30
C GLU A 260 -2.29 -5.72 -4.82
N GLU A 261 -3.25 -4.93 -5.29
CA GLU A 261 -3.54 -4.77 -6.71
C GLU A 261 -2.66 -3.68 -7.32
N TYR A 262 -1.99 -4.03 -8.41
CA TYR A 262 -1.18 -3.12 -9.21
C TYR A 262 -1.68 -3.13 -10.65
N VAL A 263 -1.45 -2.03 -11.35
CA VAL A 263 -1.69 -1.90 -12.78
C VAL A 263 -0.36 -2.02 -13.52
N PRO A 264 -0.13 -3.10 -14.30
CA PRO A 264 0.95 -3.14 -15.26
C PRO A 264 0.86 -1.99 -16.27
N LEU A 265 1.97 -1.34 -16.57
CA LEU A 265 1.98 -0.23 -17.54
C LEU A 265 1.59 -0.75 -18.92
N PHE A 266 0.65 -0.06 -19.58
CA PHE A 266 0.15 -0.42 -20.90
C PHE A 266 -0.03 0.83 -21.77
N SER A 267 -0.18 0.62 -23.08
CA SER A 267 -0.35 1.71 -24.06
C SER A 267 -1.71 1.62 -24.76
N THR A 268 -2.21 2.73 -25.31
CA THR A 268 -3.48 2.75 -26.07
C THR A 268 -3.44 1.99 -27.38
N ASN A 269 -2.24 1.79 -27.94
CA ASN A 269 -2.05 1.23 -29.28
C ASN A 269 -1.69 -0.26 -29.24
N GLY A 270 -1.44 -0.80 -28.05
CA GLY A 270 -1.19 -2.22 -27.82
C GLY A 270 -2.46 -2.95 -27.41
N ASN A 271 -2.41 -4.27 -27.47
CA ASN A 271 -3.43 -5.09 -26.84
C ASN A 271 -3.20 -5.12 -25.33
N ILE A 272 -4.22 -5.46 -24.54
CA ILE A 272 -4.10 -5.57 -23.09
C ILE A 272 -3.02 -6.60 -22.64
N TRP A 273 -2.81 -7.67 -23.43
CA TRP A 273 -1.76 -8.66 -23.19
C TRP A 273 -0.34 -8.19 -23.57
N ASP A 274 -0.22 -7.04 -24.24
CA ASP A 274 1.08 -6.40 -24.55
C ASP A 274 1.56 -5.50 -23.39
N SER A 275 0.90 -5.55 -22.22
CA SER A 275 1.30 -4.78 -21.04
C SER A 275 2.70 -5.17 -20.52
N HIS A 276 3.38 -4.20 -19.94
CA HIS A 276 4.68 -4.39 -19.30
C HIS A 276 4.45 -4.97 -17.89
N VAL A 277 4.23 -6.29 -17.81
CA VAL A 277 3.83 -7.02 -16.59
C VAL A 277 4.72 -6.79 -15.37
N ASN A 278 5.97 -6.37 -15.57
CA ASN A 278 6.93 -6.10 -14.50
C ASN A 278 7.10 -4.59 -14.18
N LYS A 279 6.38 -3.71 -14.87
CA LYS A 279 6.37 -2.26 -14.60
C LYS A 279 5.02 -1.90 -14.03
N LEU A 280 4.99 -1.55 -12.76
CA LEU A 280 3.77 -1.54 -11.96
C LEU A 280 3.51 -0.15 -11.39
N ALA A 281 2.26 0.29 -11.44
CA ALA A 281 1.77 1.48 -10.75
C ALA A 281 0.58 1.10 -9.86
N SER A 282 0.37 1.82 -8.76
CA SER A 282 -0.84 1.68 -7.95
C SER A 282 -2.03 2.36 -8.65
N LEU A 283 -3.21 1.77 -8.51
CA LEU A 283 -4.46 2.40 -8.93
C LEU A 283 -4.82 3.50 -7.92
N VAL A 284 -5.01 4.73 -8.40
CA VAL A 284 -5.41 5.87 -7.55
C VAL A 284 -6.93 5.98 -7.52
N LEU A 285 -7.56 5.88 -8.69
CA LEU A 285 -8.99 6.05 -8.84
C LEU A 285 -9.51 5.24 -10.03
N ASP A 286 -10.62 4.54 -9.85
CA ASP A 286 -11.50 4.07 -10.93
C ASP A 286 -12.94 4.36 -10.49
N SER A 287 -13.59 5.33 -11.13
CA SER A 287 -14.87 5.87 -10.66
C SER A 287 -15.80 6.27 -11.79
N ASN A 288 -17.09 6.04 -11.56
CA ASN A 288 -18.20 6.51 -12.38
C ASN A 288 -19.04 7.60 -11.69
N GLU A 289 -18.53 8.17 -10.60
CA GLU A 289 -19.19 9.27 -9.89
C GLU A 289 -19.24 10.52 -10.76
N THR A 290 -20.39 11.19 -10.76
CA THR A 290 -20.59 12.41 -11.54
C THR A 290 -20.11 13.64 -10.77
N ASN A 291 -19.00 14.21 -11.23
CA ASN A 291 -18.47 15.50 -10.78
C ASN A 291 -19.05 16.63 -11.63
N THR A 292 -19.52 17.70 -10.99
CA THR A 292 -20.06 18.89 -11.67
C THR A 292 -19.18 20.09 -11.35
N LEU A 293 -18.56 20.68 -12.38
CA LEU A 293 -17.51 21.69 -12.22
C LEU A 293 -17.78 22.93 -13.07
N LYS A 294 -17.38 24.09 -12.55
CA LYS A 294 -17.29 25.36 -13.27
C LYS A 294 -15.86 25.63 -13.76
N PRO A 295 -15.66 26.57 -14.70
CA PRO A 295 -14.34 27.08 -15.01
C PRO A 295 -13.61 27.60 -13.75
N GLY A 296 -12.38 27.17 -13.55
CA GLY A 296 -11.54 27.44 -12.39
C GLY A 296 -11.74 26.51 -11.19
N GLU A 297 -12.73 25.60 -11.22
CA GLU A 297 -12.88 24.56 -10.21
C GLU A 297 -12.06 23.31 -10.60
N ASN A 298 -11.65 22.54 -9.60
CA ASN A 298 -10.93 21.28 -9.77
C ASN A 298 -11.55 20.17 -8.91
N VAL A 299 -11.19 18.93 -9.24
CA VAL A 299 -11.44 17.74 -8.43
C VAL A 299 -10.10 17.23 -7.94
N ASP A 300 -9.95 17.09 -6.63
CA ASP A 300 -8.85 16.34 -6.02
C ASP A 300 -9.08 14.85 -6.29
N LEU A 301 -8.10 14.21 -6.91
CA LEU A 301 -8.15 12.81 -7.31
C LEU A 301 -7.37 11.91 -6.34
N GLY A 302 -6.72 12.47 -5.32
CA GLY A 302 -5.82 11.74 -4.41
C GLY A 302 -4.37 11.73 -4.89
N ASN A 303 -3.45 11.34 -4.01
CA ASN A 303 -1.99 11.30 -4.25
C ASN A 303 -1.40 12.58 -4.89
N GLY A 304 -2.00 13.73 -4.57
CA GLY A 304 -1.61 15.04 -5.08
C GLY A 304 -2.02 15.32 -6.53
N TYR A 305 -2.81 14.44 -7.18
CA TYR A 305 -3.35 14.67 -8.51
C TYR A 305 -4.64 15.49 -8.44
N ALA A 306 -4.79 16.45 -9.36
CA ALA A 306 -6.03 17.21 -9.50
C ALA A 306 -6.39 17.44 -10.96
N LEU A 307 -7.69 17.36 -11.28
CA LEU A 307 -8.24 17.67 -12.59
C LEU A 307 -8.98 19.00 -12.54
N GLU A 308 -8.47 20.00 -13.26
CA GLU A 308 -9.04 21.35 -13.34
C GLU A 308 -9.80 21.57 -14.65
N VAL A 309 -10.94 22.26 -14.54
CA VAL A 309 -11.66 22.80 -15.70
C VAL A 309 -11.16 24.21 -15.96
N ARG A 310 -10.34 24.40 -16.99
CA ARG A 310 -9.79 25.73 -17.34
C ARG A 310 -10.84 26.63 -17.96
N GLU A 311 -11.55 26.11 -18.96
CA GLU A 311 -12.48 26.89 -19.76
C GLU A 311 -13.57 25.97 -20.34
N ILE A 312 -14.75 26.54 -20.57
CA ILE A 312 -15.85 25.89 -21.27
C ILE A 312 -16.27 26.79 -22.43
N ASP A 313 -16.18 26.28 -23.65
CA ASP A 313 -16.72 26.91 -24.84
C ASP A 313 -18.03 26.20 -25.20
N ILE A 314 -19.13 26.88 -24.91
CA ILE A 314 -20.48 26.37 -25.19
C ILE A 314 -20.81 26.40 -26.68
N ASP A 315 -20.35 27.41 -27.41
CA ASP A 315 -20.70 27.57 -28.82
C ASP A 315 -20.08 26.46 -29.68
N SER A 316 -18.90 25.97 -29.27
CA SER A 316 -18.21 24.86 -29.92
C SER A 316 -18.30 23.52 -29.18
N GLU A 317 -19.10 23.45 -28.12
CA GLU A 317 -19.31 22.26 -27.28
C GLU A 317 -18.00 21.61 -26.79
N LYS A 318 -17.09 22.44 -26.28
CA LYS A 318 -15.75 22.04 -25.85
C LYS A 318 -15.45 22.43 -24.41
N VAL A 319 -14.66 21.61 -23.75
CA VAL A 319 -14.11 21.88 -22.42
C VAL A 319 -12.59 21.73 -22.45
N TRP A 320 -11.89 22.70 -21.87
CA TRP A 320 -10.45 22.62 -21.68
C TRP A 320 -10.16 22.08 -20.28
N LEU A 321 -9.57 20.89 -20.23
CA LEU A 321 -9.19 20.19 -19.01
C LEU A 321 -7.67 20.21 -18.82
N GLU A 322 -7.25 20.27 -17.58
CA GLU A 322 -5.84 20.18 -17.18
C GLU A 322 -5.66 19.21 -16.01
N LEU A 323 -4.74 18.27 -16.17
CA LEU A 323 -4.25 17.41 -15.10
C LEU A 323 -3.01 18.06 -14.47
N THR A 324 -3.01 18.14 -13.15
CA THR A 324 -1.87 18.59 -12.35
C THR A 324 -1.49 17.55 -11.30
N ARG A 325 -0.24 17.58 -10.83
CA ARG A 325 0.24 16.82 -9.68
C ARG A 325 1.11 17.70 -8.79
N GLY A 326 0.80 17.78 -7.49
CA GLY A 326 1.52 18.69 -6.57
C GLY A 326 1.47 20.15 -7.03
N GLY A 327 0.36 20.55 -7.66
CA GLY A 327 0.20 21.87 -8.28
C GLY A 327 0.99 22.11 -9.58
N GLN A 328 1.77 21.13 -10.06
CA GLN A 328 2.52 21.24 -11.31
C GLN A 328 1.75 20.67 -12.50
N HIS A 329 1.89 21.31 -13.66
CA HIS A 329 1.27 20.87 -14.91
C HIS A 329 1.76 19.48 -15.34
N VAL A 330 0.83 18.57 -15.68
CA VAL A 330 1.14 17.24 -16.25
C VAL A 330 0.72 17.17 -17.71
N ALA A 331 -0.57 17.41 -17.99
CA ALA A 331 -1.12 17.35 -19.34
C ALA A 331 -2.39 18.21 -19.44
N ASN A 332 -2.74 18.66 -20.64
CA ASN A 332 -4.03 19.30 -20.89
C ASN A 332 -4.59 18.90 -22.25
N LYS A 333 -5.91 19.03 -22.41
CA LYS A 333 -6.59 18.81 -23.69
C LYS A 333 -7.90 19.56 -23.74
N THR A 334 -8.25 20.06 -24.92
CA THR A 334 -9.62 20.48 -25.23
C THR A 334 -10.41 19.25 -25.68
N VAL A 335 -11.40 18.86 -24.89
CA VAL A 335 -12.31 17.74 -25.15
C VAL A 335 -13.57 18.28 -25.82
N SER A 336 -13.96 17.66 -26.93
CA SER A 336 -15.19 17.98 -27.67
C SER A 336 -16.26 16.99 -27.25
N ILE A 337 -17.49 17.45 -26.97
CA ILE A 337 -18.60 16.57 -26.59
C ILE A 337 -19.60 16.34 -27.72
N ASP A 338 -19.24 16.73 -28.95
CA ASP A 338 -20.06 16.65 -30.15
C ASP A 338 -20.41 15.21 -30.57
N THR A 339 -19.57 14.23 -30.21
CA THR A 339 -19.84 12.80 -30.39
C THR A 339 -19.36 11.99 -29.18
N ASP A 340 -20.00 10.84 -28.93
CA ASP A 340 -19.64 9.93 -27.84
C ASP A 340 -18.16 9.49 -27.89
N GLU A 341 -17.59 9.33 -29.09
CA GLU A 341 -16.18 8.96 -29.28
C GLU A 341 -15.20 10.07 -28.84
N ASN A 342 -15.63 11.34 -28.89
CA ASN A 342 -14.79 12.50 -28.56
C ASN A 342 -14.85 12.87 -27.07
N GLN A 343 -15.85 12.35 -26.34
CA GLN A 343 -16.10 12.66 -24.93
C GLN A 343 -15.05 12.08 -23.98
N THR A 344 -14.18 11.18 -24.46
CA THR A 344 -13.09 10.61 -23.66
C THR A 344 -11.75 11.27 -23.94
N TRP A 345 -11.10 11.73 -22.88
CA TRP A 345 -9.69 12.08 -22.90
C TRP A 345 -8.87 10.99 -22.24
N THR A 346 -8.11 10.25 -23.05
CA THR A 346 -7.04 9.36 -22.56
C THR A 346 -5.73 10.13 -22.53
N ILE A 347 -5.09 10.16 -21.35
CA ILE A 347 -3.80 10.80 -21.12
C ILE A 347 -2.73 9.71 -21.23
N THR A 348 -1.80 9.92 -22.17
CA THR A 348 -0.61 9.08 -22.31
C THR A 348 0.65 9.89 -22.05
N LEU A 349 1.58 9.32 -21.29
CA LEU A 349 2.88 9.93 -21.02
C LEU A 349 4.02 9.08 -21.57
N ASP A 350 5.10 9.78 -21.93
CA ASP A 350 6.35 9.17 -22.37
C ASP A 350 7.36 9.07 -21.23
N ASN A 351 8.30 8.14 -21.36
CA ASN A 351 9.35 7.85 -20.40
C ASN A 351 8.86 7.47 -18.98
N VAL A 352 7.65 6.91 -18.84
CA VAL A 352 7.19 6.35 -17.56
C VAL A 352 7.87 5.00 -17.36
N GLN A 353 8.81 4.92 -16.41
CA GLN A 353 9.66 3.73 -16.22
C GLN A 353 10.37 3.29 -17.53
N GLY A 354 10.70 4.25 -18.40
CA GLY A 354 11.34 3.99 -19.70
C GLY A 354 10.40 3.52 -20.82
N GLU A 355 9.09 3.46 -20.58
CA GLU A 355 8.09 3.17 -21.61
C GLU A 355 7.42 4.43 -22.14
N ASN A 356 6.96 4.37 -23.39
CA ASN A 356 6.32 5.47 -24.09
C ASN A 356 4.84 5.20 -24.35
N ASN A 357 4.07 6.26 -24.53
CA ASN A 357 2.61 6.20 -24.72
C ASN A 357 1.88 5.43 -23.61
N VAL A 358 2.39 5.51 -22.37
CA VAL A 358 1.80 4.82 -21.22
C VAL A 358 0.50 5.50 -20.84
N VAL A 359 -0.61 4.75 -20.78
CA VAL A 359 -1.91 5.27 -20.34
C VAL A 359 -1.85 5.51 -18.83
N VAL A 360 -1.93 6.78 -18.43
CA VAL A 360 -1.86 7.16 -17.01
C VAL A 360 -3.19 7.59 -16.44
N MET A 361 -4.10 8.07 -17.29
CA MET A 361 -5.42 8.54 -16.87
C MET A 361 -6.41 8.50 -18.02
N LYS A 362 -7.70 8.30 -17.70
CA LYS A 362 -8.84 8.50 -18.60
C LYS A 362 -9.87 9.40 -17.94
N VAL A 363 -10.47 10.30 -18.71
CA VAL A 363 -11.56 11.20 -18.26
C VAL A 363 -12.69 11.13 -19.28
N HIS A 364 -13.91 10.87 -18.81
CA HIS A 364 -15.13 10.92 -19.61
C HIS A 364 -15.93 12.19 -19.28
N VAL A 365 -16.15 13.02 -20.30
CA VAL A 365 -16.97 14.22 -20.20
C VAL A 365 -18.38 13.88 -20.65
N LYS A 366 -19.31 13.81 -19.71
CA LYS A 366 -20.71 13.43 -19.96
C LYS A 366 -21.45 14.46 -20.80
N GLN A 367 -21.41 15.72 -20.37
CA GLN A 367 -22.18 16.80 -20.97
C GLN A 367 -21.77 18.18 -20.43
N LEU A 368 -22.10 19.21 -21.20
CA LEU A 368 -21.98 20.61 -20.82
C LEU A 368 -23.38 21.19 -20.58
N PHE A 369 -23.51 22.04 -19.57
CA PHE A 369 -24.73 22.83 -19.36
C PHE A 369 -24.44 24.31 -19.43
N VAL A 370 -25.36 25.02 -20.08
CA VAL A 370 -25.37 26.47 -20.20
C VAL A 370 -26.39 27.03 -19.23
N GLY A 371 -25.93 27.69 -18.18
CA GLY A 371 -26.76 28.54 -17.34
C GLY A 371 -26.83 29.96 -17.87
N ALA A 372 -27.75 30.77 -17.34
CA ALA A 372 -27.86 32.19 -17.70
C ALA A 372 -26.63 33.02 -17.30
N GLU A 373 -25.87 32.55 -16.30
CA GLU A 373 -24.71 33.26 -15.73
C GLU A 373 -23.43 32.41 -15.69
N ILE A 374 -23.56 31.08 -15.63
CA ILE A 374 -22.43 30.15 -15.53
C ILE A 374 -22.65 28.94 -16.43
N SER A 375 -21.57 28.47 -17.02
CA SER A 375 -21.51 27.18 -17.71
C SER A 375 -20.85 26.16 -16.80
N ILE A 376 -21.34 24.93 -16.83
CA ILE A 376 -20.79 23.81 -16.04
C ILE A 376 -20.52 22.62 -16.95
N VAL A 377 -19.59 21.77 -16.52
CA VAL A 377 -19.30 20.47 -17.14
C VAL A 377 -19.63 19.36 -16.15
N GLN A 378 -20.15 18.25 -16.65
CA GLN A 378 -20.28 17.01 -15.90
C GLN A 378 -19.25 15.98 -16.39
N ILE A 379 -18.49 15.43 -15.46
CA ILE A 379 -17.50 14.38 -15.67
C ILE A 379 -17.97 13.16 -14.88
N ASP A 380 -18.21 12.03 -15.52
CA ASP A 380 -18.78 10.82 -14.90
C ASP A 380 -17.97 9.54 -15.16
N GLY A 381 -16.69 9.72 -15.49
CA GLY A 381 -15.73 8.64 -15.60
C GLY A 381 -14.34 9.18 -15.36
N ILE A 382 -13.67 8.69 -14.32
CA ILE A 382 -12.26 9.00 -14.07
C ILE A 382 -11.54 7.70 -13.70
N TRP A 383 -10.49 7.40 -14.44
CA TRP A 383 -9.55 6.33 -14.13
C TRP A 383 -8.14 6.91 -14.08
N LEU A 384 -7.34 6.58 -13.06
CA LEU A 384 -6.02 7.16 -12.79
C LEU A 384 -5.10 6.15 -12.09
N ILE A 385 -3.85 6.06 -12.56
CA ILE A 385 -2.76 5.35 -11.87
C ILE A 385 -1.71 6.34 -11.35
N ASP A 386 -1.01 5.97 -10.29
CA ASP A 386 0.08 6.77 -9.73
C ASP A 386 1.38 6.56 -10.54
N TYR A 387 1.38 7.04 -11.79
CA TYR A 387 2.45 6.77 -12.75
C TYR A 387 3.83 7.24 -12.26
N ALA A 388 3.86 8.28 -11.43
CA ALA A 388 5.10 8.87 -10.97
C ALA A 388 5.75 8.11 -9.80
N ASN A 389 4.98 7.26 -9.10
CA ASN A 389 5.49 6.29 -8.15
C ASN A 389 5.55 4.87 -8.74
N ALA A 390 5.39 4.72 -10.06
CA ALA A 390 5.53 3.44 -10.73
C ALA A 390 6.94 2.87 -10.52
N ARG A 391 7.06 1.54 -10.48
CA ARG A 391 8.32 0.83 -10.28
C ARG A 391 8.51 -0.28 -11.31
N THR A 392 9.76 -0.58 -11.63
CA THR A 392 10.14 -1.73 -12.45
C THR A 392 10.69 -2.83 -11.57
N LEU A 393 10.11 -4.03 -11.64
CA LEU A 393 10.63 -5.24 -11.03
C LEU A 393 11.57 -5.97 -12.01
N ASN A 394 12.73 -6.37 -11.52
CA ASN A 394 13.76 -7.12 -12.23
C ASN A 394 13.90 -8.52 -11.62
N ILE A 395 14.37 -9.47 -12.41
CA ILE A 395 14.68 -10.82 -11.90
C ILE A 395 15.73 -10.70 -10.79
N GLY A 396 15.42 -11.29 -9.64
CA GLY A 396 16.20 -11.20 -8.41
C GLY A 396 15.67 -10.15 -7.41
N ASP A 397 14.77 -9.27 -7.83
CA ASP A 397 14.17 -8.28 -6.93
C ASP A 397 13.29 -8.98 -5.90
N LYS A 398 13.30 -8.45 -4.68
CA LYS A 398 12.51 -8.97 -3.57
C LYS A 398 11.20 -8.22 -3.44
N PHE A 399 10.14 -8.98 -3.17
CA PHE A 399 8.80 -8.50 -2.88
C PHE A 399 8.33 -9.22 -1.61
N GLY A 400 8.50 -8.59 -0.45
CA GLY A 400 8.47 -9.30 0.84
C GLY A 400 9.52 -10.41 0.90
N GLU A 401 9.10 -11.64 1.22
CA GLU A 401 9.97 -12.82 1.27
C GLU A 401 10.20 -13.49 -0.10
N PHE A 402 9.51 -13.00 -1.13
CA PHE A 402 9.58 -13.55 -2.47
C PHE A 402 10.66 -12.89 -3.30
N THR A 403 11.33 -13.67 -4.13
CA THR A 403 12.31 -13.21 -5.11
C THR A 403 11.75 -13.45 -6.50
N LEU A 404 11.66 -12.41 -7.33
CA LEU A 404 11.19 -12.53 -8.70
C LEU A 404 12.16 -13.41 -9.49
N GLU A 405 11.72 -14.55 -10.01
CA GLU A 405 12.56 -15.45 -10.81
C GLU A 405 12.28 -15.33 -12.30
N GLN A 406 11.02 -15.12 -12.68
CA GLN A 406 10.63 -15.09 -14.08
C GLN A 406 9.56 -14.05 -14.34
N ILE A 407 9.64 -13.47 -15.54
CA ILE A 407 8.66 -12.53 -16.09
C ILE A 407 8.02 -13.23 -17.27
N LEU A 408 6.70 -13.42 -17.23
CA LEU A 408 5.93 -14.08 -18.26
C LEU A 408 5.20 -13.00 -19.08
N SER A 409 5.62 -12.80 -20.32
CA SER A 409 4.89 -11.90 -21.24
C SER A 409 3.52 -12.48 -21.59
N GLY A 410 2.54 -11.61 -21.82
CA GLY A 410 1.25 -12.00 -22.38
C GLY A 410 1.36 -12.53 -23.80
N VAL A 411 0.37 -13.32 -24.19
CA VAL A 411 0.30 -13.99 -25.49
C VAL A 411 -0.98 -13.62 -26.24
N ASP A 412 -2.12 -13.62 -25.55
CA ASP A 412 -3.44 -13.33 -26.09
C ASP A 412 -4.43 -12.97 -24.97
N GLU A 413 -5.70 -12.72 -25.32
CA GLU A 413 -6.79 -12.39 -24.37
C GLU A 413 -6.98 -13.39 -23.23
N SER A 414 -6.59 -14.66 -23.42
CA SER A 414 -6.71 -15.71 -22.40
C SER A 414 -5.48 -15.80 -21.49
N ASN A 415 -4.38 -15.15 -21.88
CA ASN A 415 -3.12 -15.14 -21.13
C ASN A 415 -2.44 -13.78 -21.27
N LEU A 416 -2.68 -12.91 -20.30
CA LEU A 416 -2.10 -11.57 -20.23
C LEU A 416 -0.69 -11.53 -19.64
N GLY A 417 -0.12 -12.68 -19.32
CA GLY A 417 1.20 -12.80 -18.69
C GLY A 417 1.13 -12.77 -17.17
N GLY A 418 2.29 -12.56 -16.53
CA GLY A 418 2.41 -12.61 -15.09
C GLY A 418 3.85 -12.60 -14.59
N LEU A 419 4.01 -12.73 -13.28
CA LEU A 419 5.28 -12.76 -12.58
C LEU A 419 5.40 -14.04 -11.76
N VAL A 420 6.57 -14.67 -11.81
CA VAL A 420 6.87 -15.89 -11.05
C VAL A 420 7.87 -15.58 -9.97
N PHE A 421 7.48 -15.83 -8.74
CA PHE A 421 8.21 -15.48 -7.53
C PHE A 421 8.61 -16.74 -6.78
N LYS A 422 9.89 -16.90 -6.43
CA LYS A 422 10.35 -17.96 -5.54
C LYS A 422 10.40 -17.48 -4.11
N ASN A 423 9.96 -18.32 -3.19
CA ASN A 423 10.18 -18.10 -1.77
C ASN A 423 11.62 -18.52 -1.38
N ALA A 424 12.41 -17.59 -0.84
CA ALA A 424 13.81 -17.82 -0.47
C ALA A 424 14.01 -18.59 0.86
N SER A 425 12.95 -19.11 1.49
CA SER A 425 13.09 -19.89 2.73
C SER A 425 13.63 -21.33 2.53
N VAL A 426 14.07 -21.70 1.32
CA VAL A 426 14.75 -22.97 1.04
C VAL A 426 16.26 -22.72 1.05
N ALA A 427 16.89 -22.89 2.21
CA ALA A 427 18.35 -23.05 2.25
C ALA A 427 18.70 -24.40 1.62
N ASP A 428 19.37 -24.37 0.46
CA ASP A 428 20.03 -25.53 -0.13
C ASP A 428 21.10 -26.07 0.81
N ASN A 429 20.70 -26.99 1.69
CA ASN A 429 21.66 -27.73 2.51
C ASN A 429 22.09 -28.99 1.75
N ALA A 430 22.87 -28.81 0.69
CA ALA A 430 23.46 -29.90 -0.07
C ALA A 430 24.85 -29.56 -0.62
N SER A 431 25.85 -29.42 0.27
CA SER A 431 27.22 -29.87 -0.05
C SER A 431 28.09 -29.97 1.20
N VAL A 432 27.95 -31.04 1.98
CA VAL A 432 29.09 -31.58 2.76
C VAL A 432 29.05 -33.10 2.64
N ALA A 433 29.72 -33.62 1.63
CA ALA A 433 30.17 -35.01 1.62
C ALA A 433 31.69 -34.98 1.78
N ASP A 434 32.12 -35.08 3.04
CA ASP A 434 33.52 -35.34 3.39
C ASP A 434 33.95 -36.67 2.75
N ASN A 435 35.00 -36.57 1.96
CA ASN A 435 35.64 -37.69 1.29
C ASN A 435 36.81 -38.17 2.18
N ALA A 436 36.64 -39.29 2.88
CA ALA A 436 37.76 -40.01 3.49
C ALA A 436 37.51 -41.52 3.52
N SER A 437 37.99 -42.17 2.44
CA SER A 437 38.65 -43.47 2.38
C SER A 437 38.04 -44.69 3.10
N VAL A 438 37.74 -45.75 2.34
CA VAL A 438 38.54 -47.00 2.35
C VAL A 438 38.47 -47.66 0.96
N ALA A 439 39.64 -48.11 0.49
CA ALA A 439 39.87 -48.94 -0.69
C ALA A 439 39.07 -50.27 -0.66
N ASP A 440 38.67 -50.82 -1.81
CA ASP A 440 39.50 -51.78 -2.55
C ASP A 440 38.77 -52.37 -3.78
N PHE A 441 39.56 -52.58 -4.83
CA PHE A 441 39.50 -53.61 -5.87
C PHE A 441 38.19 -53.96 -6.63
N SER A 442 38.26 -53.63 -7.93
CA SER A 442 38.19 -54.56 -9.08
C SER A 442 36.86 -54.82 -9.84
N ALA A 443 37.02 -54.66 -11.16
CA ALA A 443 36.46 -55.43 -12.27
C ALA A 443 34.98 -55.23 -12.69
N SER A 444 34.83 -54.60 -13.87
CA SER A 444 33.79 -54.88 -14.89
C SER A 444 33.73 -56.39 -15.22
N PRO A 445 32.62 -56.96 -15.80
CA PRO A 445 31.80 -56.35 -16.86
C PRO A 445 30.26 -56.62 -16.81
N SER A 446 29.54 -55.90 -17.68
CA SER A 446 28.18 -56.20 -18.19
C SER A 446 28.11 -57.62 -18.82
N PRO A 447 26.97 -58.15 -19.37
CA PRO A 447 25.60 -57.60 -19.53
C PRO A 447 24.47 -58.67 -19.31
N GLU A 448 23.25 -58.35 -19.75
CA GLU A 448 22.18 -59.25 -20.27
C GLU A 448 20.91 -59.57 -19.45
N LYS A 449 19.79 -59.14 -20.08
CA LYS A 449 18.58 -59.89 -20.45
C LYS A 449 17.47 -60.22 -19.43
N GLY A 450 16.25 -59.99 -19.92
CA GLY A 450 15.05 -60.80 -19.65
C GLY A 450 14.04 -60.11 -18.72
N LEU A 451 13.10 -59.29 -19.18
CA LEU A 451 11.90 -59.64 -19.95
C LEU A 451 10.93 -60.54 -19.16
N VAL A 452 9.89 -59.95 -18.55
CA VAL A 452 8.54 -60.55 -18.52
C VAL A 452 7.49 -59.44 -18.65
N LYS A 453 6.80 -59.50 -19.79
CA LYS A 453 5.50 -58.90 -20.09
C LYS A 453 4.43 -59.82 -19.54
N PHE A 454 3.40 -59.30 -18.87
CA PHE A 454 2.03 -59.83 -19.00
C PHE A 454 1.01 -58.69 -18.86
N THR A 455 0.35 -58.44 -19.97
CA THR A 455 -0.89 -57.69 -20.19
C THR A 455 -2.09 -58.51 -19.72
N ASP A 456 -3.17 -57.89 -19.21
CA ASP A 456 -4.34 -57.58 -20.05
C ASP A 456 -5.45 -56.78 -19.31
N LYS A 457 -6.02 -55.83 -20.05
CA LYS A 457 -7.43 -55.41 -20.18
C LYS A 457 -8.34 -55.14 -18.96
N SER A 458 -8.99 -53.97 -19.04
CA SER A 458 -10.45 -53.76 -19.21
C SER A 458 -10.87 -52.46 -18.48
N THR A 459 -11.11 -51.37 -19.22
CA THR A 459 -12.42 -50.83 -19.64
C THR A 459 -13.35 -50.36 -18.51
N VAL A 460 -13.80 -49.10 -18.66
CA VAL A 460 -15.10 -48.51 -18.24
C VAL A 460 -15.15 -47.81 -16.87
N SER A 461 -15.26 -46.47 -16.90
CA SER A 461 -15.93 -45.63 -15.88
C SER A 461 -17.41 -46.01 -15.78
N PRO A 462 -18.15 -45.80 -14.67
CA PRO A 462 -18.86 -44.51 -14.51
C PRO A 462 -19.34 -44.12 -13.07
N ILE A 463 -19.85 -42.87 -12.94
CA ILE A 463 -20.96 -42.41 -12.06
C ILE A 463 -20.67 -42.36 -10.53
N SER A 464 -20.73 -41.22 -9.80
CA SER A 464 -21.78 -40.23 -9.50
C SER A 464 -22.96 -40.71 -8.62
N TRP A 465 -23.06 -40.19 -7.38
CA TRP A 465 -24.30 -40.05 -6.58
C TRP A 465 -24.07 -38.89 -5.56
N TYR A 466 -24.79 -37.76 -5.64
CA TYR A 466 -26.14 -37.43 -5.09
C TYR A 466 -26.17 -37.39 -3.54
N ARG A 467 -26.80 -36.46 -2.80
CA ARG A 467 -27.49 -35.15 -3.02
C ARG A 467 -28.17 -34.73 -1.68
N ASN A 468 -28.63 -33.47 -1.64
CA ASN A 468 -29.67 -32.84 -0.77
C ASN A 468 -29.17 -32.31 0.59
N PHE A 469 -29.52 -31.10 1.03
CA PHE A 469 -30.89 -30.57 1.19
C PHE A 469 -30.92 -29.03 1.23
N TRP A 470 -31.87 -28.41 0.54
CA TRP A 470 -32.33 -27.03 0.77
C TRP A 470 -33.65 -27.06 1.57
N ARG A 471 -33.79 -26.21 2.60
CA ARG A 471 -35.06 -25.47 2.87
C ARG A 471 -34.91 -24.37 3.94
N SER A 472 -35.16 -23.14 3.48
CA SER A 472 -35.91 -22.02 4.08
C SER A 472 -35.71 -21.62 5.55
N ILE A 473 -35.46 -20.33 5.78
CA ILE A 473 -36.21 -19.50 6.75
C ILE A 473 -36.35 -18.06 6.21
N THR A 474 -37.50 -17.49 6.55
CA THR A 474 -38.20 -16.34 5.99
C THR A 474 -37.84 -15.01 6.67
N MET A 475 -37.92 -13.91 5.92
CA MET A 475 -37.98 -12.53 6.42
C MET A 475 -39.17 -12.29 7.36
N LYS A 476 -38.98 -11.41 8.34
CA LYS A 476 -40.07 -10.63 8.95
C LYS A 476 -39.60 -9.20 9.23
N ASN A 477 -40.24 -8.26 8.54
CA ASN A 477 -40.30 -6.85 8.91
C ASN A 477 -41.03 -6.68 10.25
N LYS A 478 -40.53 -5.74 11.05
CA LYS A 478 -41.38 -4.77 11.74
C LYS A 478 -40.64 -3.46 11.93
#